data_AF-A0A1B7W4H0-F1
#
_entry.id   AF-A0A1B7W4H0-F1
#
_cell.length_a   1.000
_cell.length_b   1.000
_cell.length_c   1.000
_cell.angle_alpha   90.00
_cell.angle_beta   90.00
_cell.angle_gamma   90.00
#
_symmetry.space_group_name_H-M   'P 1'
#
loop_
_entity.id
_entity.type
_entity.pdbx_description
1 polymer ?
#
loop_
_entity_poly.entity_id
_entity_poly.type
_entity_poly.pdbx_seq_one_letter_code
_entity_poly.pdbx_strand_id
1 'polypeptide(L)'
;RITTLQTELRNNEKEIQSLKSQIAIVKSDSLLQTAEIIGEHKIIIAQMEDIDAESLKSAAERLLQKIGNGAVVLGSIPEAGKVSIVAAFSSEVNKKGIQAGKFVGNVAKICGGGGGGKPNLAQAGGRDASKLPEALETAKNDLLAGLK
;
A
#
# COMPACT_ATOMS: atom_id res chain seq x y z
N ARG A 1 -38.11 7.01 10.68
CA ARG A 1 -37.93 7.28 9.24
C ARG A 1 -36.57 7.91 8.94
N ILE A 2 -36.19 9.04 9.57
CA ILE A 2 -34.81 9.59 9.44
C ILE A 2 -33.76 8.60 9.94
N THR A 3 -34.00 7.96 11.09
CA THR A 3 -33.11 6.94 11.67
C THR A 3 -32.93 5.71 10.77
N THR A 4 -34.00 5.26 10.13
CA THR A 4 -33.98 4.16 9.16
C THR A 4 -33.11 4.50 7.95
N LEU A 5 -33.34 5.68 7.34
CA LEU A 5 -32.56 6.15 6.18
C LEU A 5 -31.07 6.35 6.51
N GLN A 6 -30.75 6.85 7.72
CA GLN A 6 -29.36 6.96 8.18
C GLN A 6 -28.68 5.59 8.35
N THR A 7 -29.44 4.58 8.74
CA THR A 7 -28.93 3.22 8.92
C THR A 7 -28.68 2.55 7.58
N GLU A 8 -29.63 2.67 6.65
CA GLU A 8 -29.49 2.19 5.27
C GLU A 8 -28.30 2.86 4.56
N LEU A 9 -28.14 4.18 4.70
CA LEU A 9 -27.01 4.90 4.11
C LEU A 9 -25.66 4.34 4.61
N ARG A 10 -25.50 4.16 5.93
CA ARG A 10 -24.28 3.59 6.51
C ARG A 10 -24.02 2.16 6.06
N ASN A 11 -25.07 1.36 5.88
CA ASN A 11 -24.92 -0.01 5.40
C ASN A 11 -24.47 -0.03 3.94
N ASN A 12 -25.08 0.81 3.10
CA ASN A 12 -24.71 0.94 1.69
C ASN A 12 -23.26 1.46 1.55
N GLU A 13 -22.83 2.43 2.36
CA GLU A 13 -21.45 2.92 2.38
C GLU A 13 -20.44 1.79 2.72
N LYS A 14 -20.77 0.94 3.71
CA LYS A 14 -19.94 -0.21 4.07
C LYS A 14 -19.88 -1.24 2.93
N GLU A 15 -21.00 -1.50 2.27
CA GLU A 15 -21.06 -2.43 1.15
C GLU A 15 -20.23 -1.92 -0.04
N ILE A 16 -20.36 -0.62 -0.35
CA ILE A 16 -19.53 0.05 -1.37
C ILE A 16 -18.04 -0.11 -1.03
N GLN A 17 -17.64 0.14 0.23
CA GLN A 17 -16.25 -0.01 0.63
C GLN A 17 -15.77 -1.46 0.53
N SER A 18 -16.62 -2.44 0.89
CA SER A 18 -16.30 -3.85 0.75
C SER A 18 -16.06 -4.24 -0.70
N LEU A 19 -16.94 -3.80 -1.61
CA LEU A 19 -16.81 -4.06 -3.05
C LEU A 19 -15.54 -3.41 -3.61
N LYS A 20 -15.23 -2.17 -3.23
CA LYS A 20 -13.97 -1.51 -3.63
C LYS A 20 -12.73 -2.30 -3.21
N SER A 21 -12.70 -2.78 -1.97
CA SER A 21 -11.58 -3.60 -1.48
C SER A 21 -11.46 -4.93 -2.21
N GLN A 22 -12.59 -5.58 -2.55
CA GLN A 22 -12.58 -6.81 -3.36
C GLN A 22 -12.02 -6.56 -4.77
N ILE A 23 -12.44 -5.46 -5.42
CA ILE A 23 -11.93 -5.07 -6.73
C ILE A 23 -10.42 -4.79 -6.67
N ALA A 24 -9.96 -4.07 -5.66
CA ALA A 24 -8.53 -3.79 -5.48
C ALA A 24 -7.72 -5.08 -5.29
N ILE A 25 -8.22 -6.02 -4.48
CA ILE A 25 -7.60 -7.34 -4.30
C ILE A 25 -7.47 -8.09 -5.63
N VAL A 26 -8.56 -8.18 -6.41
CA VAL A 26 -8.54 -8.88 -7.70
C VAL A 26 -7.56 -8.22 -8.68
N LYS A 27 -7.55 -6.89 -8.76
CA LYS A 27 -6.57 -6.17 -9.59
C LYS A 27 -5.13 -6.45 -9.15
N SER A 28 -4.89 -6.48 -7.84
CA SER A 28 -3.56 -6.70 -7.27
C SER A 28 -2.98 -8.08 -7.59
N ASP A 29 -3.82 -9.10 -7.81
CA ASP A 29 -3.34 -10.47 -8.07
C ASP A 29 -2.43 -10.57 -9.30
N SER A 30 -2.63 -9.70 -10.31
CA SER A 30 -1.74 -9.60 -11.48
C SER A 30 -0.30 -9.19 -11.11
N LEU A 31 -0.13 -8.42 -10.02
CA LEU A 31 1.17 -7.93 -9.54
C LEU A 31 2.01 -9.05 -8.88
N LEU A 32 1.45 -10.23 -8.62
CA LEU A 32 2.24 -11.36 -8.14
C LEU A 32 3.32 -11.77 -9.14
N GLN A 33 3.09 -11.52 -10.43
CA GLN A 33 4.05 -11.81 -11.50
C GLN A 33 5.21 -10.80 -11.54
N THR A 34 5.06 -9.64 -10.91
CA THR A 34 6.11 -8.61 -10.82
C THR A 34 6.98 -8.77 -9.57
N ALA A 35 6.84 -9.89 -8.84
CA ALA A 35 7.61 -10.13 -7.63
C ALA A 35 9.08 -10.39 -7.96
N GLU A 36 9.97 -9.56 -7.41
CA GLU A 36 11.42 -9.72 -7.53
C GLU A 36 11.98 -10.43 -6.30
N ILE A 37 12.98 -11.29 -6.48
CA ILE A 37 13.62 -12.05 -5.38
C ILE A 37 14.92 -11.36 -4.98
N ILE A 38 15.07 -11.08 -3.68
CA ILE A 38 16.29 -10.52 -3.07
C ILE A 38 16.68 -11.44 -1.91
N GLY A 39 17.69 -12.29 -2.14
CA GLY A 39 18.07 -13.33 -1.19
C GLY A 39 16.88 -14.27 -0.93
N GLU A 40 16.40 -14.31 0.31
CA GLU A 40 15.26 -15.12 0.75
C GLU A 40 13.91 -14.37 0.77
N HIS A 41 13.91 -13.09 0.38
CA HIS A 41 12.73 -12.22 0.42
C HIS A 41 12.19 -11.95 -0.98
N LYS A 42 10.86 -11.83 -1.10
CA LYS A 42 10.20 -11.35 -2.32
C LYS A 42 9.78 -9.90 -2.15
N ILE A 43 9.95 -9.07 -3.16
CA ILE A 43 9.47 -7.69 -3.14
C ILE A 43 8.47 -7.44 -4.26
N ILE A 44 7.43 -6.68 -3.96
CA ILE A 44 6.49 -6.15 -4.96
C ILE A 44 6.40 -4.65 -4.73
N ILE A 45 6.73 -3.87 -5.76
CA ILE A 45 6.54 -2.42 -5.77
C ILE A 45 5.73 -2.09 -7.02
N ALA A 46 4.58 -1.46 -6.84
CA ALA A 46 3.70 -1.16 -7.96
C ALA A 46 2.79 0.04 -7.70
N GLN A 47 2.34 0.66 -8.78
CA GLN A 47 1.26 1.64 -8.77
C GLN A 47 -0.06 0.96 -9.15
N MET A 48 -1.14 1.31 -8.44
CA MET A 48 -2.52 0.94 -8.77
C MET A 48 -3.33 2.21 -9.02
N GLU A 49 -4.04 2.27 -10.13
CA GLU A 49 -4.84 3.43 -10.53
C GLU A 49 -6.18 3.50 -9.76
N ASP A 50 -6.54 4.70 -9.31
CA ASP A 50 -7.83 5.06 -8.72
C ASP A 50 -8.28 4.19 -7.53
N ILE A 51 -7.33 3.71 -6.71
CA ILE A 51 -7.62 2.93 -5.50
C ILE A 51 -7.51 3.81 -4.26
N ASP A 52 -8.55 3.85 -3.41
CA ASP A 52 -8.50 4.54 -2.12
C ASP A 52 -7.58 3.83 -1.11
N ALA A 53 -7.18 4.55 -0.06
CA ALA A 53 -6.18 4.08 0.89
C ALA A 53 -6.54 2.75 1.58
N GLU A 54 -7.80 2.55 1.97
CA GLU A 54 -8.22 1.33 2.69
C GLU A 54 -8.25 0.11 1.75
N SER A 55 -8.71 0.30 0.51
CA SER A 55 -8.66 -0.74 -0.51
C SER A 55 -7.23 -1.04 -0.97
N LEU A 56 -6.36 -0.03 -1.06
CA LEU A 56 -4.93 -0.19 -1.37
C LEU A 56 -4.22 -0.99 -0.26
N LYS A 57 -4.58 -0.72 1.00
CA LYS A 57 -4.10 -1.49 2.14
C LYS A 57 -4.51 -2.95 2.08
N SER A 58 -5.78 -3.20 1.79
CA SER A 58 -6.31 -4.56 1.64
C SER A 58 -5.57 -5.34 0.54
N ALA A 59 -5.26 -4.69 -0.58
CA ALA A 59 -4.45 -5.26 -1.67
C ALA A 59 -3.01 -5.56 -1.24
N ALA A 60 -2.34 -4.64 -0.54
CA ALA A 60 -0.98 -4.84 -0.07
C ALA A 60 -0.88 -6.02 0.93
N GLU A 61 -1.81 -6.10 1.88
CA GLU A 61 -1.89 -7.22 2.82
C GLU A 61 -2.10 -8.56 2.12
N ARG A 62 -3.01 -8.60 1.13
CA ARG A 62 -3.29 -9.79 0.33
C ARG A 62 -2.06 -10.25 -0.46
N LEU A 63 -1.35 -9.33 -1.08
CA LEU A 63 -0.11 -9.63 -1.81
C LEU A 63 0.96 -10.19 -0.86
N LEU A 64 1.14 -9.56 0.32
CA LEU A 64 2.08 -10.03 1.32
C LEU A 64 1.75 -11.46 1.76
N GLN A 65 0.47 -11.74 2.03
CA GLN A 65 0.01 -13.09 2.39
C GLN A 65 0.35 -14.13 1.31
N LYS A 66 0.23 -13.77 0.04
CA LYS A 66 0.52 -14.68 -1.08
C LYS A 66 2.00 -14.91 -1.32
N ILE A 67 2.84 -13.88 -1.17
CA ILE A 67 4.30 -14.04 -1.32
C ILE A 67 4.96 -14.65 -0.07
N GLY A 68 4.30 -14.55 1.08
CA GLY A 68 4.73 -15.10 2.36
C GLY A 68 5.85 -14.28 3.00
N ASN A 69 7.08 -14.49 2.53
CA ASN A 69 8.24 -13.78 3.05
C ASN A 69 8.65 -12.62 2.14
N GLY A 70 8.49 -11.39 2.61
CA GLY A 70 8.98 -10.24 1.88
C GLY A 70 8.31 -8.91 2.19
N ALA A 71 8.37 -7.99 1.22
CA ALA A 71 7.89 -6.63 1.34
C ALA A 71 7.01 -6.23 0.15
N VAL A 72 5.85 -5.66 0.43
CA VAL A 72 4.95 -5.11 -0.59
C VAL A 72 4.82 -3.61 -0.36
N VAL A 73 5.03 -2.81 -1.40
CA VAL A 73 4.81 -1.36 -1.39
C VAL A 73 3.91 -1.00 -2.57
N LEU A 74 2.73 -0.46 -2.29
CA LEU A 74 1.78 -0.03 -3.31
C LEU A 74 1.55 1.47 -3.23
N GLY A 75 1.45 2.11 -4.39
CA GLY A 75 1.06 3.50 -4.52
C GLY A 75 -0.22 3.66 -5.34
N SER A 76 -1.01 4.68 -5.04
CA SER A 76 -2.15 5.08 -5.88
C SER A 76 -2.34 6.59 -5.90
N ILE A 77 -3.03 7.05 -6.94
CA ILE A 77 -3.54 8.42 -7.06
C ILE A 77 -5.08 8.30 -7.00
N PRO A 78 -5.70 8.27 -5.81
CA PRO A 78 -7.15 8.09 -5.71
C PRO A 78 -7.95 9.28 -6.27
N GLU A 79 -7.35 10.48 -6.23
CA GLU A 79 -7.94 11.74 -6.66
C GLU A 79 -6.82 12.65 -7.18
N ALA A 80 -7.14 13.61 -8.05
CA ALA A 80 -6.16 14.54 -8.61
C ALA A 80 -5.35 15.25 -7.52
N GLY A 81 -4.02 15.15 -7.59
CA GLY A 81 -3.10 15.76 -6.63
C GLY A 81 -2.99 15.03 -5.28
N LYS A 82 -3.71 13.92 -5.06
CA LYS A 82 -3.64 13.13 -3.83
C LYS A 82 -2.90 11.84 -4.10
N VAL A 83 -1.95 11.51 -3.23
CA VAL A 83 -1.21 10.25 -3.28
C VAL A 83 -1.54 9.42 -2.04
N SER A 84 -1.68 8.11 -2.22
CA SER A 84 -1.74 7.13 -1.15
C SER A 84 -0.64 6.10 -1.35
N ILE A 85 0.09 5.77 -0.28
CA ILE A 85 1.17 4.77 -0.30
C ILE A 85 0.95 3.83 0.88
N VAL A 86 1.02 2.52 0.62
CA VAL A 86 0.97 1.49 1.65
C VAL A 86 2.21 0.62 1.58
N ALA A 87 2.76 0.26 2.73
CA ALA A 87 3.73 -0.82 2.83
C ALA A 87 3.25 -1.91 3.79
N ALA A 88 3.39 -3.16 3.36
CA ALA A 88 3.12 -4.36 4.13
C ALA A 88 4.37 -5.25 4.13
N PHE A 89 4.98 -5.47 5.30
CA PHE A 89 6.25 -6.19 5.47
C PHE A 89 6.09 -7.43 6.34
N SER A 90 6.74 -8.53 5.94
CA SER A 90 6.79 -9.77 6.72
C SER A 90 7.57 -9.58 8.03
N SER A 91 7.46 -10.56 8.94
CA SER A 91 8.30 -10.58 10.15
C SER A 91 9.79 -10.60 9.84
N GLU A 92 10.21 -11.31 8.79
CA GLU A 92 11.64 -11.43 8.44
C GLU A 92 12.22 -10.11 7.93
N VAL A 93 11.45 -9.35 7.14
CA VAL A 93 11.82 -7.99 6.75
C VAL A 93 11.95 -7.08 7.99
N ASN A 94 11.02 -7.19 8.94
CA ASN A 94 11.09 -6.43 10.19
C ASN A 94 12.32 -6.83 11.05
N LYS A 95 12.71 -8.11 11.08
CA LYS A 95 13.91 -8.59 11.78
C LYS A 95 15.21 -8.03 11.18
N LYS A 96 15.22 -7.66 9.90
CA LYS A 96 16.32 -6.90 9.26
C LYS A 96 16.36 -5.42 9.68
N GLY A 97 15.43 -4.96 10.53
CA GLY A 97 15.35 -3.59 11.02
C GLY A 97 14.56 -2.64 10.12
N ILE A 98 13.97 -3.14 9.03
CA ILE A 98 13.18 -2.35 8.09
C ILE A 98 11.71 -2.35 8.55
N GLN A 99 11.23 -1.20 9.02
CA GLN A 99 9.87 -1.05 9.54
C GLN A 99 8.97 -0.27 8.57
N ALA A 100 7.80 -0.83 8.23
CA ALA A 100 6.86 -0.25 7.28
C ALA A 100 6.49 1.19 7.61
N GLY A 101 6.17 1.49 8.88
CA GLY A 101 5.82 2.83 9.35
C GLY A 101 6.86 3.90 9.01
N LYS A 102 8.12 3.64 9.36
CA LYS A 102 9.22 4.58 9.09
C LYS A 102 9.52 4.65 7.59
N PHE A 103 9.45 3.51 6.90
CA PHE A 103 9.71 3.39 5.48
C PHE A 103 8.74 4.24 4.65
N VAL A 104 7.42 4.03 4.79
CA VAL A 104 6.42 4.78 4.00
C VAL A 104 6.43 6.27 4.32
N GLY A 105 6.71 6.63 5.56
CA GLY A 105 6.81 8.03 5.97
C GLY A 105 7.96 8.75 5.27
N ASN A 106 9.08 8.07 4.99
CA ASN A 106 10.18 8.64 4.22
C ASN A 106 9.85 8.73 2.73
N VAL A 107 9.29 7.66 2.15
CA VAL A 107 8.89 7.64 0.74
C VAL A 107 7.86 8.73 0.43
N ALA A 108 6.87 8.92 1.30
CA ALA A 108 5.81 9.91 1.10
C ALA A 108 6.28 11.37 1.12
N LYS A 109 7.45 11.66 1.69
CA LYS A 109 8.04 13.02 1.65
C LYS A 109 8.37 13.44 0.22
N ILE A 110 8.73 12.51 -0.66
CA ILE A 110 9.00 12.78 -2.08
C ILE A 110 7.74 13.31 -2.77
N CYS A 111 6.57 12.78 -2.38
CA CYS A 111 5.27 13.26 -2.83
C CYS A 111 4.74 14.47 -2.02
N GLY A 112 5.60 15.16 -1.25
CA GLY A 112 5.21 16.33 -0.45
C GLY A 112 4.26 16.02 0.70
N GLY A 113 4.28 14.80 1.24
CA GLY A 113 3.44 14.40 2.36
C GLY A 113 4.16 13.61 3.44
N GLY A 114 3.44 12.69 4.09
CA GLY A 114 3.89 11.97 5.25
C GLY A 114 2.87 10.95 5.75
N GLY A 115 3.23 10.22 6.80
CA GLY A 115 2.39 9.18 7.37
C GLY A 115 3.17 8.26 8.28
N GLY A 116 2.63 7.07 8.53
CA GLY A 116 3.23 6.10 9.42
C GLY A 116 2.31 4.92 9.71
N GLY A 117 2.67 4.13 10.70
CA GLY A 117 1.90 2.96 11.07
C GLY A 117 2.74 1.97 11.88
N LYS A 118 2.28 0.73 11.91
CA LYS A 118 2.95 -0.36 12.62
C LYS A 118 4.17 -0.83 11.82
N PRO A 119 5.12 -1.54 12.45
CA PRO A 119 6.28 -2.09 11.76
C PRO A 119 5.93 -3.00 10.58
N ASN A 120 4.85 -3.76 10.68
CA ASN A 120 4.42 -4.69 9.64
C ASN A 120 3.48 -4.08 8.59
N LEU A 121 2.78 -3.00 8.91
CA LEU A 121 1.79 -2.39 8.01
C LEU A 121 1.65 -0.91 8.31
N ALA A 122 1.80 -0.10 7.27
CA ALA A 122 1.71 1.34 7.39
C ALA A 122 1.18 2.01 6.13
N GLN A 123 0.63 3.20 6.32
CA GLN A 123 0.07 4.01 5.24
C GLN A 123 0.60 5.44 5.34
N ALA A 124 0.80 6.05 4.20
CA ALA A 124 1.18 7.46 4.09
C ALA A 124 0.48 8.12 2.91
N GLY A 125 0.35 9.44 2.98
CA GLY A 125 -0.26 10.25 1.94
C GLY A 125 0.69 11.29 1.38
N GLY A 126 0.41 11.76 0.17
CA GLY A 126 1.14 12.83 -0.50
C GLY A 126 0.20 13.81 -1.21
N ARG A 127 0.76 14.95 -1.62
CA ARG A 127 0.05 16.05 -2.30
C ARG A 127 0.58 16.33 -3.70
N ASP A 128 1.63 15.62 -4.12
CA ASP A 128 2.19 15.71 -5.46
C ASP A 128 2.11 14.34 -6.15
N ALA A 129 1.08 14.18 -6.98
CA ALA A 129 0.85 12.97 -7.75
C ALA A 129 1.92 12.73 -8.83
N SER A 130 2.56 13.80 -9.33
CA SER A 130 3.60 13.68 -10.36
C SER A 130 4.87 13.01 -9.84
N LYS A 131 5.05 13.01 -8.52
CA LYS A 131 6.20 12.43 -7.82
C LYS A 131 6.01 10.97 -7.40
N LEU A 132 4.83 10.39 -7.60
CA LEU A 132 4.58 8.99 -7.22
C LEU A 132 5.53 8.00 -7.92
N PRO A 133 5.83 8.10 -9.23
CA PRO A 133 6.79 7.21 -9.86
C PRO A 133 8.18 7.27 -9.22
N GLU A 134 8.69 8.48 -8.94
CA GLU A 134 9.98 8.70 -8.26
C GLU A 134 9.97 8.13 -6.84
N ALA A 135 8.86 8.27 -6.11
CA ALA A 135 8.71 7.73 -4.78
C ALA A 135 8.74 6.19 -4.77
N LEU A 136 8.06 5.53 -5.71
CA LEU A 136 8.07 4.07 -5.85
C LEU A 136 9.44 3.55 -6.29
N GLU A 137 10.14 4.26 -7.18
CA GLU A 137 11.52 3.91 -7.55
C GLU A 137 12.47 4.01 -6.35
N THR A 138 12.35 5.08 -5.56
CA THR A 138 13.13 5.24 -4.32
C THR A 138 12.82 4.13 -3.33
N ALA A 139 11.53 3.78 -3.15
CA ALA A 139 11.13 2.66 -2.31
C ALA A 139 11.76 1.32 -2.77
N LYS A 140 11.80 1.08 -4.09
CA LYS A 140 12.46 -0.10 -4.65
C LYS A 140 13.96 -0.11 -4.32
N ASN A 141 14.66 1.01 -4.51
CA ASN A 141 16.09 1.14 -4.23
C ASN A 141 16.41 0.94 -2.74
N ASP A 142 15.61 1.53 -1.85
CA ASP A 142 15.78 1.41 -0.40
C ASP A 142 15.57 -0.05 0.07
N LEU A 143 14.59 -0.76 -0.48
CA LEU A 143 14.38 -2.19 -0.19
C LEU A 143 15.51 -3.06 -0.73
N LEU A 144 16.01 -2.77 -1.95
CA LEU A 144 17.16 -3.47 -2.53
C LEU A 144 18.42 -3.28 -1.70
N ALA A 145 18.64 -2.08 -1.15
CA ALA A 145 19.79 -1.81 -0.29
C ALA A 145 19.65 -2.45 1.10
N GLY A 146 18.43 -2.44 1.68
CA GLY A 146 18.20 -2.94 3.03
C GLY A 146 18.06 -4.47 3.15
N LEU A 147 17.65 -5.16 2.06
CA LEU A 147 17.41 -6.61 2.08
C LEU A 147 18.57 -7.45 1.53
N LYS A 148 19.57 -6.83 0.90
CA LYS A 148 20.87 -7.47 0.62
C LYS A 148 21.58 -7.85 1.92
#